data_AF-A0A2E9CWG5-F1
#
_entry.id   AF-A0A2E9CWG5-F1
#
_cell.length_a   1.000
_cell.length_b   1.000
_cell.length_c   1.000
_cell.angle_alpha   90.00
_cell.angle_beta   90.00
_cell.angle_gamma   90.00
#
_symmetry.space_group_name_H-M   'P 1'
#
loop_
_entity.id
_entity.type
_entity.pdbx_description
1 polymer ?
#
loop_
_entity_poly.entity_id
_entity_poly.type
_entity_poly.pdbx_seq_one_letter_code
_entity_poly.pdbx_strand_id
1 'polypeptide(L)'
;MRMLSFIILLVILTSIIITKLVVTDQENEIKILNQEILILQGEIEKIKTDMTYITNPQNLKEINQDQFKLTPIEEEDTIKLEN
;
A
#
# COMPACT_ATOMS: atom_id res chain seq x y z
N MET A 1 -21.10 -46.24 -28.21
CA MET A 1 -20.14 -45.16 -28.51
C MET A 1 -20.79 -43.78 -28.59
N ARG A 2 -21.82 -43.56 -29.43
CA ARG A 2 -22.48 -42.24 -29.58
C ARG A 2 -22.98 -41.62 -28.26
N MET A 3 -23.70 -42.37 -27.43
CA MET A 3 -24.19 -41.89 -26.11
C MET A 3 -23.06 -41.46 -25.16
N LEU A 4 -21.94 -42.19 -25.17
CA LEU A 4 -20.78 -41.88 -24.33
C LEU A 4 -20.11 -40.58 -24.79
N SER A 5 -20.04 -40.34 -26.11
CA SER A 5 -19.57 -39.07 -26.67
C SER A 5 -20.48 -37.89 -26.29
N PHE A 6 -21.80 -38.07 -26.25
CA PHE A 6 -22.73 -37.03 -25.80
C PHE A 6 -22.55 -36.69 -24.31
N ILE A 7 -22.36 -37.70 -23.45
CA ILE A 7 -22.12 -37.47 -22.02
C ILE A 7 -20.80 -36.72 -21.81
N ILE A 8 -19.73 -37.12 -22.50
CA ILE A 8 -18.44 -36.41 -22.43
C ILE A 8 -18.58 -34.96 -22.88
N LEU A 9 -19.31 -34.71 -23.98
CA LEU A 9 -19.55 -33.34 -24.47
C LEU A 9 -20.28 -32.48 -23.42
N LEU A 10 -21.28 -33.05 -22.75
CA LEU A 10 -22.04 -32.36 -21.71
C LEU A 10 -21.19 -32.06 -20.48
N VAL A 11 -20.31 -32.98 -20.08
CA VAL A 11 -19.34 -32.76 -18.99
C VAL A 11 -18.37 -31.63 -19.34
N ILE A 12 -17.84 -31.60 -20.58
CA ILE A 12 -16.94 -30.53 -21.02
C ILE A 12 -17.66 -29.17 -21.04
N LEU A 13 -18.90 -29.13 -21.55
CA LEU A 13 -19.69 -27.90 -21.58
C LEU A 13 -19.96 -27.36 -20.17
N THR A 14 -20.37 -28.24 -19.25
CA THR A 14 -20.62 -27.85 -17.85
C THR A 14 -19.35 -27.43 -17.14
N SER A 15 -18.21 -28.10 -17.37
CA SER A 15 -16.94 -27.68 -16.78
C SER A 15 -16.50 -26.30 -17.28
N ILE A 16 -16.68 -25.99 -18.56
CA ILE A 16 -16.34 -24.66 -19.11
C ILE A 16 -17.17 -23.57 -18.43
N ILE A 17 -18.48 -23.79 -18.26
CA ILE A 17 -19.37 -22.82 -17.63
C ILE A 17 -18.97 -22.60 -16.16
N ILE A 18 -18.73 -23.68 -15.41
CA ILE A 18 -18.31 -23.61 -14.00
C ILE A 18 -16.99 -22.85 -13.89
N THR A 19 -15.98 -23.21 -14.67
CA THR A 19 -14.68 -22.53 -14.65
C THR A 19 -14.83 -21.06 -14.97
N LYS A 20 -15.66 -20.69 -15.96
CA LYS A 20 -15.88 -19.29 -16.30
C LYS A 20 -16.52 -18.50 -15.16
N LEU A 21 -17.49 -19.09 -14.47
CA LEU A 21 -18.12 -18.46 -13.29
C LEU A 21 -17.10 -18.24 -12.17
N VAL A 22 -16.28 -19.25 -11.87
CA VAL A 22 -15.24 -19.15 -10.84
C VAL A 22 -14.21 -18.07 -11.19
N VAL A 23 -13.74 -18.02 -12.44
CA VAL A 23 -12.78 -17.00 -12.88
C VAL A 23 -13.38 -15.60 -12.77
N THR A 24 -14.64 -15.39 -13.18
CA THR A 24 -15.29 -14.09 -13.07
C THR A 24 -15.45 -13.65 -11.60
N ASP A 25 -15.75 -14.57 -10.70
CA ASP A 25 -15.85 -14.28 -9.27
C ASP A 25 -14.49 -13.86 -8.69
N GLN A 26 -13.44 -14.63 -9.02
CA GLN A 26 -12.06 -14.30 -8.63
C GLN A 26 -11.58 -12.96 -9.19
N GLU A 27 -11.92 -12.63 -10.44
CA GLU A 27 -11.59 -11.33 -11.04
C GLU A 27 -12.24 -10.16 -10.28
N ASN A 28 -13.47 -10.34 -9.79
CA ASN A 28 -14.15 -9.34 -8.98
C ASN A 28 -13.50 -9.18 -7.61
N GLU A 29 -13.17 -10.28 -6.93
CA GLU A 29 -12.45 -10.23 -5.66
C GLU A 29 -11.10 -9.53 -5.80
N ILE A 30 -10.32 -9.87 -6.84
CA ILE A 30 -9.04 -9.22 -7.15
C ILE A 30 -9.23 -7.72 -7.37
N LYS A 31 -10.30 -7.31 -8.05
CA LYS A 31 -10.61 -5.89 -8.28
C LYS A 31 -10.88 -5.15 -6.97
N ILE A 32 -11.63 -5.75 -6.05
CA ILE A 32 -11.90 -5.18 -4.72
C ILE A 32 -10.60 -5.04 -3.93
N LEU A 33 -9.80 -6.10 -3.87
CA LEU A 33 -8.51 -6.09 -3.18
C LEU A 33 -7.57 -5.02 -3.73
N ASN A 34 -7.53 -4.83 -5.06
CA ASN A 34 -6.72 -3.78 -5.68
C ASN A 34 -7.19 -2.37 -5.27
N GLN A 35 -8.49 -2.15 -5.10
CA GLN A 35 -9.02 -0.86 -4.63
C GLN A 35 -8.62 -0.61 -3.18
N GLU A 36 -8.71 -1.62 -2.32
CA GLU A 36 -8.29 -1.52 -0.92
C GLU A 36 -6.79 -1.22 -0.80
N ILE A 37 -5.96 -1.89 -1.59
CA ILE A 37 -4.52 -1.63 -1.64
C ILE A 37 -4.24 -0.17 -2.03
N LEU A 38 -4.94 0.38 -3.02
CA LEU A 38 -4.76 1.77 -3.44
C LEU A 38 -5.14 2.76 -2.33
N ILE A 39 -6.21 2.48 -1.58
CA ILE A 39 -6.62 3.30 -0.43
C ILE A 39 -5.53 3.29 0.63
N LEU A 40 -5.05 2.09 1.01
CA LEU A 40 -4.00 1.93 2.01
C LEU A 40 -2.69 2.62 1.59
N GLN A 41 -2.31 2.54 0.32
CA GLN A 41 -1.15 3.25 -0.20
C GLN A 41 -1.28 4.77 -0.05
N GLY A 42 -2.47 5.32 -0.29
CA GLY A 42 -2.76 6.75 -0.07
C GLY A 42 -2.65 7.16 1.39
N GLU A 43 -3.16 6.32 2.31
CA GLU A 43 -3.04 6.57 3.75
C GLU A 43 -1.58 6.51 4.23
N ILE A 44 -0.82 5.54 3.75
CA ILE A 44 0.63 5.41 4.05
C ILE A 44 1.37 6.67 3.58
N GLU A 45 1.12 7.14 2.36
CA GLU A 45 1.81 8.32 1.83
C GLU A 45 1.44 9.59 2.60
N LYS A 46 0.18 9.72 3.03
CA LYS A 46 -0.26 10.81 3.90
C LYS A 46 0.49 10.78 5.23
N ILE A 47 0.52 9.64 5.91
CA ILE A 47 1.24 9.46 7.19
C ILE A 47 2.73 9.80 7.02
N LYS A 48 3.36 9.32 5.95
CA LYS A 48 4.76 9.60 5.64
C LYS A 48 5.02 11.09 5.42
N THR A 49 4.12 11.78 4.72
CA THR A 49 4.20 13.22 4.49
C THR A 49 4.05 13.99 5.80
N ASP A 50 3.06 13.62 6.61
CA ASP A 50 2.82 14.24 7.93
C ASP A 50 4.03 14.03 8.85
N MET A 51 4.60 12.82 8.90
CA MET A 51 5.82 12.55 9.64
C MET A 51 6.98 13.41 9.15
N THR A 52 7.23 13.44 7.84
CA THR A 52 8.32 14.24 7.24
C THR A 52 8.17 15.72 7.60
N TYR A 53 6.94 16.22 7.61
CA TYR A 53 6.66 17.59 8.05
C TYR A 53 6.98 17.77 9.53
N ILE A 54 6.44 16.94 10.42
CA ILE A 54 6.64 17.05 11.87
C ILE A 54 8.13 16.91 12.25
N THR A 55 8.84 15.98 11.64
CA THR A 55 10.25 15.70 11.93
C THR A 55 11.22 16.64 11.21
N ASN A 56 10.73 17.63 10.46
CA ASN A 56 11.61 18.62 9.83
C ASN A 56 12.33 19.43 10.94
N PRO A 57 13.65 19.63 10.85
CA PRO A 57 14.41 20.45 11.78
C PRO A 57 13.79 21.80 12.15
N GLN A 58 13.13 22.48 11.20
CA GLN A 58 12.45 23.75 11.46
C GLN A 58 11.29 23.58 12.45
N ASN A 59 10.42 22.61 12.20
CA ASN A 59 9.26 22.32 13.05
C ASN A 59 9.69 21.75 14.40
N LEU A 60 10.74 20.92 14.43
CA LEU A 60 11.33 20.42 15.67
C LEU A 60 11.92 21.55 16.52
N LYS A 61 12.54 22.55 15.89
CA LYS A 61 13.06 23.74 16.58
C LYS A 61 11.93 24.59 17.16
N GLU A 62 10.85 24.79 16.42
CA GLU A 62 9.65 25.49 16.87
C GLU A 62 9.00 24.76 18.05
N ILE A 63 8.75 23.45 17.93
CA ILE A 63 8.22 22.62 19.03
C ILE A 63 9.11 22.70 20.28
N ASN A 64 10.44 22.63 20.09
CA ASN A 64 11.36 22.74 21.19
C ASN A 64 11.29 24.11 21.88
N GLN A 65 11.25 25.20 21.11
CA GLN A 65 11.15 26.56 21.65
C GLN A 65 9.83 26.81 22.38
N ASP A 66 8.71 26.35 21.82
CA ASP A 66 7.37 26.67 22.30
C ASP A 66 6.90 25.77 23.44
N GLN A 67 7.26 24.48 23.41
CA GLN A 67 6.72 23.48 24.35
C GLN A 67 7.73 23.01 25.39
N PHE A 68 8.97 22.75 24.98
CA PHE A 68 9.95 22.08 25.85
C PHE A 68 10.99 23.03 26.44
N LYS A 69 11.20 24.21 25.82
CA LYS A 69 12.22 25.20 26.15
C LYS A 69 13.61 24.59 26.35
N LEU A 70 13.93 23.49 25.66
CA LEU A 70 15.24 22.87 25.77
C LEU A 70 16.20 23.75 24.97
N THR A 71 17.35 24.06 25.55
CA THR A 71 18.42 24.69 24.78
C THR A 71 18.81 23.71 23.67
N PRO A 72 18.91 24.16 22.39
CA PRO A 72 19.49 23.32 21.35
C PRO A 72 20.85 22.83 21.85
N ILE A 73 21.14 21.54 21.69
CA ILE A 73 22.51 21.06 21.84
C ILE A 73 23.25 21.67 20.65
N GLU A 74 24.00 22.74 20.90
CA GLU A 74 25.01 23.20 19.95
C GLU A 74 26.07 22.10 19.93
N GLU A 75 26.18 21.37 18.82
CA GLU A 75 27.37 20.55 18.58
C GLU A 75 28.55 21.50 18.43
N GLU A 76 29.24 21.80 19.54
CA GLU A 76 30.47 22.60 19.57
C GLU A 76 31.61 21.97 18.74
N ASP A 77 31.45 20.72 18.29
CA ASP A 77 32.46 19.92 17.58
C ASP A 77 32.27 19.82 16.05
N THR A 78 31.53 20.74 15.41
CA THR A 78 31.55 20.81 13.93
C THR A 78 32.81 21.53 13.43
N ILE A 79 33.91 20.78 13.27
CA ILE A 79 35.11 21.26 12.57
C ILE A 79 34.74 21.46 11.09
N LYS A 80 34.64 22.71 10.64
CA LYS A 80 34.60 23.03 9.21
C LYS A 80 35.94 22.64 8.59
N LEU A 81 35.92 21.64 7.71
CA LEU A 81 37.04 21.38 6.81
C LEU A 81 37.12 22.54 5.80
N GLU A 82 38.09 23.44 6.01
CA GLU A 82 38.49 24.43 5.00
C GLU A 82 39.05 23.70 3.77
N ASN A 83 38.58 24.10 2.58
CA ASN A 83 39.20 23.77 1.30
C ASN A 83 40.14 24.91 0.88
#